data_AF-F7KC68-F1
#
_entry.id   AF-F7KC68-F1
#
_cell.length_a   1.000
_cell.length_b   1.000
_cell.length_c   1.000
_cell.angle_alpha   90.00
_cell.angle_beta   90.00
_cell.angle_gamma   90.00
#
_symmetry.space_group_name_H-M   'P 1'
#
loop_
_entity.id
_entity.type
_entity.pdbx_description
1 polymer ?
#
loop_
_entity_poly.entity_id
_entity_poly.type
_entity_poly.pdbx_seq_one_letter_code
_entity_poly.pdbx_strand_id
1 'polypeptide(L)'
;MTKFTLEKRQLCDIQGRLFELALKNGYDCPAFIKDFMNSQTASALDDTYDRLQWAGEEYILEELDEEVNGLKKEGITYPVEVMYWIGYTYRYWHYYTKEASREIYKTANADTMNECWLGFHTLDVEMAIDNLKEIYRQNCDIV
;
A
#
# COMPACT_ATOMS: atom_id res chain seq x y z
N MET A 1 12.62 -13.87 -7.45
CA MET A 1 12.97 -12.46 -7.67
C MET A 1 12.72 -12.07 -9.12
N THR A 2 11.50 -11.65 -9.39
CA THR A 2 11.10 -10.99 -10.61
C THR A 2 11.91 -9.71 -10.77
N LYS A 3 12.60 -9.57 -11.90
CA LYS A 3 13.39 -8.37 -12.16
C LYS A 3 12.46 -7.28 -12.69
N PHE A 4 11.91 -6.46 -11.78
CA PHE A 4 11.13 -5.29 -12.18
C PHE A 4 11.98 -4.29 -12.97
N THR A 5 11.32 -3.56 -13.87
CA THR A 5 11.92 -2.40 -14.54
C THR A 5 12.25 -1.33 -13.50
N LEU A 6 13.14 -0.39 -13.86
CA LEU A 6 13.47 0.72 -12.97
C LEU A 6 12.21 1.52 -12.60
N GLU A 7 11.36 1.79 -13.59
CA GLU A 7 10.07 2.47 -13.46
C GLU A 7 9.15 1.80 -12.43
N LYS A 8 8.96 0.48 -12.50
CA LYS A 8 8.11 -0.23 -11.51
C LYS A 8 8.66 -0.14 -10.09
N ARG A 9 9.98 -0.21 -9.93
CA ARG A 9 10.61 -0.02 -8.60
C ARG A 9 10.42 1.41 -8.09
N GLN A 10 10.48 2.40 -8.97
CA GLN A 10 10.22 3.80 -8.62
C GLN A 10 8.77 4.00 -8.18
N LEU A 11 7.80 3.38 -8.86
CA LEU A 11 6.39 3.46 -8.46
C LEU A 11 6.12 2.80 -7.10
N CYS A 12 6.80 1.69 -6.78
CA CYS A 12 6.77 1.13 -5.44
C CYS A 12 7.34 2.10 -4.39
N ASP A 13 8.45 2.76 -4.70
CA ASP A 13 9.07 3.75 -3.81
C ASP A 13 8.18 4.98 -3.60
N ILE A 14 7.54 5.50 -4.66
CA ILE A 14 6.59 6.61 -4.58
C ILE A 14 5.44 6.27 -3.65
N GLN A 15 4.83 5.08 -3.77
CA GLN A 15 3.75 4.71 -2.86
C GLN A 15 4.24 4.50 -1.41
N GLY A 16 5.46 3.98 -1.23
CA GLY A 16 6.09 3.91 0.09
C GLY A 16 6.26 5.29 0.72
N ARG A 17 6.86 6.24 -0.01
CA ARG A 17 7.07 7.62 0.45
C ARG A 17 5.76 8.39 0.65
N LEU A 18 4.74 8.12 -0.16
CA LEU A 18 3.39 8.65 0.02
C LEU A 18 2.81 8.23 1.38
N PHE A 19 2.99 6.97 1.78
CA PHE A 19 2.48 6.48 3.06
C PHE A 19 3.25 7.11 4.24
N GLU A 20 4.55 7.35 4.10
CA GLU A 20 5.31 8.16 5.07
C GLU A 20 4.81 9.60 5.12
N LEU A 21 4.50 10.20 3.96
CA LEU A 21 3.98 11.56 3.86
C LEU A 21 2.63 11.68 4.56
N ALA A 22 1.76 10.67 4.44
CA ALA A 22 0.48 10.65 5.12
C ALA A 22 0.65 10.69 6.66
N LEU A 23 1.59 9.92 7.20
CA LEU A 23 1.94 9.98 8.62
C LEU A 23 2.47 11.37 9.02
N LYS A 24 3.36 11.97 8.21
CA LYS A 24 3.90 13.32 8.46
C LYS A 24 2.82 14.40 8.46
N ASN A 25 1.76 14.22 7.69
CA ASN A 25 0.59 15.10 7.66
C ASN A 25 -0.42 14.84 8.81
N GLY A 26 -0.16 13.86 9.67
CA GLY A 26 -0.96 13.59 10.87
C GLY A 26 -2.25 12.82 10.60
N TYR A 27 -2.34 12.08 9.49
CA TYR A 27 -3.49 11.23 9.20
C TYR A 27 -3.50 9.96 10.06
N ASP A 28 -4.69 9.46 10.35
CA ASP A 28 -4.90 8.15 10.96
C ASP A 28 -4.44 7.06 9.99
N CYS A 29 -3.39 6.32 10.36
CA CYS A 29 -2.73 5.38 9.45
C CYS A 29 -3.68 4.28 8.94
N PRO A 30 -4.44 3.56 9.79
CA PRO A 30 -5.39 2.56 9.29
C PRO A 30 -6.45 3.12 8.35
N ALA A 31 -7.04 4.28 8.68
CA ALA A 31 -8.03 4.93 7.83
C ALA A 31 -7.41 5.36 6.49
N PHE A 32 -6.26 6.03 6.51
CA PHE A 32 -5.56 6.45 5.31
C PHE A 32 -5.23 5.27 4.39
N ILE A 33 -4.66 4.19 4.94
CA ILE A 33 -4.30 3.01 4.15
C ILE A 33 -5.55 2.39 3.52
N LYS A 34 -6.64 2.28 4.29
CA LYS A 34 -7.92 1.75 3.79
C LYS A 34 -8.48 2.62 2.67
N ASP A 35 -8.55 3.92 2.89
CA ASP A 35 -9.11 4.88 1.95
C ASP A 35 -8.30 4.87 0.66
N PHE A 36 -6.97 4.97 0.75
CA PHE A 36 -6.08 4.88 -0.42
C PHE A 36 -6.27 3.57 -1.18
N MET A 37 -6.17 2.41 -0.53
CA MET A 37 -6.20 1.13 -1.25
C MET A 37 -7.56 0.80 -1.88
N ASN A 38 -8.63 1.49 -1.48
CA ASN A 38 -9.97 1.34 -2.05
C ASN A 38 -10.36 2.51 -2.98
N SER A 39 -9.45 3.46 -3.24
CA SER A 39 -9.74 4.66 -4.02
C SER A 39 -9.59 4.46 -5.52
N GLN A 40 -10.17 5.39 -6.28
CA GLN A 40 -9.92 5.54 -7.71
C GLN A 40 -8.49 5.99 -7.99
N THR A 41 -7.86 6.79 -7.12
CA THR A 41 -6.43 7.11 -7.19
C THR A 41 -5.56 5.85 -7.21
N ALA A 42 -5.81 4.88 -6.32
CA ALA A 42 -5.06 3.61 -6.33
C ALA A 42 -5.38 2.75 -7.56
N SER A 43 -6.64 2.75 -8.02
CA SER A 43 -7.04 2.07 -9.25
C SER A 43 -6.33 2.65 -10.48
N ALA A 44 -6.15 3.97 -10.56
CA ALA A 44 -5.42 4.63 -11.63
C ALA A 44 -3.93 4.23 -11.64
N LEU A 45 -3.34 4.03 -10.45
CA LEU A 45 -1.96 3.54 -10.31
C LEU A 45 -1.80 2.05 -10.64
N ASP A 46 -2.89 1.27 -10.65
CA ASP A 46 -2.90 -0.13 -11.10
C ASP A 46 -2.84 -0.22 -12.65
N ASP A 47 -3.27 0.83 -13.36
CA ASP A 47 -3.34 0.84 -14.82
C ASP A 47 -1.98 1.12 -15.49
N THR A 48 -1.80 0.57 -16.70
CA THR A 48 -0.50 0.60 -17.42
C THR A 48 -0.10 1.96 -17.99
N TYR A 49 -1.02 2.93 -18.03
CA TYR A 49 -0.80 4.27 -18.58
C TYR A 49 -1.67 5.28 -17.85
N ASP A 50 -1.14 5.85 -16.76
CA ASP A 50 -1.77 6.99 -16.11
C ASP A 50 -0.74 8.13 -15.91
N ARG A 51 -1.19 9.37 -16.09
CA ARG A 51 -0.41 10.58 -15.82
C ARG A 51 0.05 10.64 -14.37
N LEU A 52 -0.68 10.00 -13.46
CA LEU A 52 -0.34 9.86 -12.05
C LEU A 52 1.00 9.16 -11.78
N GLN A 53 1.52 8.37 -12.73
CA GLN A 53 2.86 7.78 -12.59
C GLN A 53 3.98 8.84 -12.57
N TRP A 54 3.69 10.07 -13.05
CA TRP A 54 4.59 11.22 -13.06
C TRP A 54 4.27 12.25 -11.96
N ALA A 55 3.23 11.99 -11.17
CA ALA A 55 2.86 12.83 -10.04
C ALA A 55 3.78 12.57 -8.85
N GLY A 56 4.17 13.64 -8.16
CA GLY A 56 4.82 13.54 -6.85
C GLY A 56 3.85 13.03 -5.79
N GLU A 57 4.38 12.63 -4.64
CA GLU A 57 3.58 12.12 -3.52
C GLU A 57 2.52 13.13 -3.06
N GLU A 58 2.82 14.42 -3.09
CA GLU A 58 1.89 15.48 -2.69
C GLU A 58 0.65 15.54 -3.59
N TYR A 59 0.84 15.42 -4.91
CA TYR A 59 -0.29 15.47 -5.84
C TYR A 59 -1.19 14.23 -5.70
N ILE A 60 -0.59 13.05 -5.53
CA ILE A 60 -1.36 11.81 -5.28
C ILE A 60 -2.16 11.93 -3.98
N LEU A 61 -1.57 12.55 -2.95
CA LEU A 61 -2.23 12.79 -1.68
C LEU A 61 -3.39 13.79 -1.80
N GLU A 62 -3.21 14.87 -2.54
CA GLU A 62 -4.26 15.87 -2.82
C GLU A 62 -5.44 15.25 -3.58
N GLU A 63 -5.19 14.49 -4.65
CA GLU A 63 -6.26 13.81 -5.39
C GLU A 63 -7.04 12.83 -4.50
N LEU A 64 -6.35 12.09 -3.64
CA LEU A 64 -7.01 11.20 -2.68
C LEU A 64 -7.88 12.00 -1.69
N ASP A 65 -7.35 13.08 -1.11
CA ASP A 65 -8.07 13.91 -0.14
C ASP A 65 -9.34 14.52 -0.75
N GLU A 66 -9.27 14.96 -2.00
CA GLU A 66 -10.44 15.41 -2.77
C GLU A 66 -11.43 14.26 -3.03
N GLU A 67 -10.95 13.09 -3.45
CA GLU A 67 -11.79 11.93 -3.76
C GLU A 67 -12.62 11.48 -2.55
N VAL A 68 -11.98 11.38 -1.38
CA VAL A 68 -12.63 10.86 -0.16
C VAL A 68 -13.33 11.95 0.67
N ASN A 69 -13.37 13.18 0.17
CA ASN A 69 -13.95 14.36 0.83
C ASN A 69 -13.30 14.67 2.20
N GLY A 70 -11.97 14.58 2.23
CA GLY A 70 -11.15 14.87 3.40
C GLY A 70 -10.70 13.61 4.14
N LEU A 71 -9.39 13.47 4.28
CA LEU A 71 -8.74 12.39 5.01
C LEU A 71 -8.85 12.58 6.51
N LYS A 72 -9.08 11.47 7.21
CA LYS A 72 -9.17 11.46 8.67
C LYS A 72 -7.83 11.84 9.30
N LYS A 73 -7.81 12.96 10.02
CA LYS A 73 -6.69 13.40 10.86
C LYS A 73 -6.81 12.87 12.28
N GLU A 74 -5.69 12.83 12.98
CA GLU A 74 -5.57 12.51 14.42
C GLU A 74 -6.16 11.14 14.79
N GLY A 75 -5.30 10.15 14.97
CA GLY A 75 -5.74 8.80 15.29
C GLY A 75 -4.59 7.84 15.52
N ILE A 76 -4.78 6.59 15.10
CA ILE A 76 -3.76 5.55 15.25
C ILE A 76 -2.60 5.85 14.31
N THR A 77 -1.38 5.81 14.83
CA THR A 77 -0.16 5.99 14.04
C THR A 77 0.69 4.72 14.05
N TYR A 78 1.35 4.47 12.92
CA TYR A 78 2.36 3.43 12.79
C TYR A 78 3.76 4.05 12.70
N PRO A 79 4.84 3.32 13.05
CA PRO A 79 6.20 3.77 12.78
C PRO A 79 6.39 4.11 11.30
N VAL A 80 7.27 5.08 11.00
CA VAL A 80 7.46 5.57 9.63
C VAL A 80 7.98 4.47 8.70
N GLU A 81 8.85 3.59 9.21
CA GLU A 81 9.39 2.45 8.48
C GLU A 81 8.32 1.39 8.16
N VAL A 82 7.31 1.27 9.03
CA VAL A 82 6.14 0.42 8.77
C VAL A 82 5.32 1.04 7.65
N MET A 83 5.02 2.33 7.71
CA MET A 83 4.25 3.03 6.67
C MET A 83 4.91 2.90 5.29
N TYR A 84 6.22 3.15 5.21
CA TYR A 84 6.98 2.95 3.96
C TYR A 84 6.85 1.52 3.46
N TRP A 85 7.11 0.53 4.32
CA TRP A 85 7.07 -0.87 3.94
C TRP A 85 5.69 -1.31 3.46
N ILE A 86 4.61 -0.85 4.11
CA ILE A 86 3.23 -1.15 3.69
C ILE A 86 2.97 -0.60 2.29
N GLY A 87 3.23 0.69 2.07
CA GLY A 87 3.01 1.34 0.77
C GLY A 87 3.81 0.67 -0.35
N TYR A 88 5.09 0.41 -0.08
CA TYR A 88 5.98 -0.26 -1.03
C TYR A 88 5.49 -1.69 -1.36
N THR A 89 5.16 -2.47 -0.33
CA THR A 89 4.77 -3.88 -0.48
C THR A 89 3.47 -4.00 -1.25
N TYR A 90 2.47 -3.15 -1.00
CA TYR A 90 1.21 -3.18 -1.76
C TYR A 90 1.39 -2.91 -3.25
N ARG A 91 2.18 -1.90 -3.62
CA ARG A 91 2.45 -1.61 -5.05
C ARG A 91 3.28 -2.71 -5.70
N TYR A 92 4.27 -3.25 -4.98
CA TYR A 92 5.03 -4.40 -5.44
C TYR A 92 4.11 -5.60 -5.68
N TRP A 93 3.21 -5.87 -4.74
CA TRP A 93 2.23 -6.95 -4.81
C TRP A 93 1.38 -6.83 -6.07
N HIS A 94 0.81 -5.66 -6.36
CA HIS A 94 0.08 -5.42 -7.60
C HIS A 94 0.92 -5.79 -8.84
N TYR A 95 2.17 -5.33 -8.92
CA TYR A 95 3.02 -5.65 -10.07
C TYR A 95 3.40 -7.13 -10.17
N TYR A 96 3.56 -7.79 -9.03
CA TYR A 96 3.93 -9.20 -8.92
C TYR A 96 2.77 -10.12 -9.34
N THR A 97 1.57 -9.89 -8.81
CA THR A 97 0.43 -10.81 -8.96
C THR A 97 -0.65 -10.36 -9.94
N LYS A 98 -0.62 -9.08 -10.36
CA LYS A 98 -1.67 -8.42 -11.14
C LYS A 98 -3.01 -8.28 -10.43
N GLU A 99 -3.04 -8.45 -9.10
CA GLU A 99 -4.22 -8.20 -8.29
C GLU A 99 -4.44 -6.69 -8.14
N ALA A 100 -5.70 -6.24 -8.19
CA ALA A 100 -6.04 -4.85 -7.96
C ALA A 100 -5.79 -4.44 -6.50
N SER A 101 -5.44 -3.17 -6.27
CA SER A 101 -5.15 -2.60 -4.94
C SER A 101 -6.24 -2.95 -3.91
N ARG A 102 -7.51 -2.84 -4.29
CA ARG A 102 -8.65 -3.18 -3.41
C ARG A 102 -8.69 -4.67 -3.00
N GLU A 103 -8.29 -5.58 -3.89
CA GLU A 103 -8.30 -7.03 -3.60
C GLU A 103 -7.09 -7.42 -2.74
N ILE A 104 -5.95 -6.76 -2.96
CA ILE A 104 -4.77 -6.87 -2.09
C ILE A 104 -5.13 -6.43 -0.67
N TYR A 105 -5.81 -5.30 -0.51
CA TYR A 105 -6.23 -4.79 0.80
C TYR A 105 -7.23 -5.71 1.53
N LYS A 106 -8.13 -6.38 0.80
CA LYS A 106 -9.00 -7.41 1.38
C LYS A 106 -8.20 -8.60 1.92
N THR A 107 -7.10 -8.94 1.26
CA THR A 107 -6.23 -10.07 1.63
C THR A 107 -5.39 -9.73 2.87
N ALA A 108 -4.78 -8.55 2.88
CA ALA A 108 -4.02 -8.04 4.02
C ALA A 108 -4.38 -6.58 4.24
N ASN A 109 -5.14 -6.30 5.30
CA ASN A 109 -5.56 -4.94 5.64
C ASN A 109 -4.45 -4.20 6.44
N ALA A 110 -4.72 -2.96 6.83
CA ALA A 110 -3.74 -2.14 7.56
C ALA A 110 -3.22 -2.79 8.87
N ASP A 111 -4.10 -3.48 9.61
CA ASP A 111 -3.73 -4.14 10.87
C ASP A 111 -2.85 -5.37 10.60
N THR A 112 -3.27 -6.24 9.66
CA THR A 112 -2.49 -7.41 9.24
C THR A 112 -1.09 -7.01 8.78
N MET A 113 -0.99 -5.97 7.96
CA MET A 113 0.29 -5.49 7.46
C MET A 113 1.18 -4.94 8.57
N ASN A 114 0.61 -4.18 9.51
CA ASN A 114 1.36 -3.65 10.66
C ASN A 114 1.85 -4.77 11.58
N GLU A 115 1.01 -5.76 11.90
CA GLU A 115 1.36 -6.91 12.72
C GLU A 115 2.45 -7.79 12.08
N CYS A 116 2.35 -8.02 10.77
CA CYS A 116 3.29 -8.87 10.05
C CYS A 116 4.64 -8.19 9.78
N TRP A 117 4.72 -6.86 9.85
CA TRP A 117 5.93 -6.10 9.52
C TRP A 117 7.17 -6.64 10.26
N LEU A 118 7.08 -6.89 11.57
CA LEU A 118 8.23 -7.30 12.39
C LEU A 118 8.90 -8.58 11.87
N GLY A 119 8.12 -9.53 11.38
CA GLY A 119 8.64 -10.79 10.84
C GLY A 119 8.97 -10.75 9.34
N PHE A 120 8.34 -9.84 8.58
CA PHE A 120 8.36 -9.90 7.11
C PHE A 120 9.23 -8.83 6.45
N HIS A 121 9.51 -7.70 7.10
CA HIS A 121 10.24 -6.59 6.47
C HIS A 121 11.70 -6.90 6.12
N THR A 122 12.28 -7.96 6.70
CA THR A 122 13.63 -8.44 6.37
C THR A 122 13.65 -9.51 5.28
N LEU A 123 12.49 -10.00 4.85
CA LEU A 123 12.37 -11.01 3.80
C LEU A 123 12.50 -10.37 2.41
N ASP A 124 12.69 -11.21 1.40
CA ASP A 124 12.38 -10.80 0.03
C ASP A 124 10.89 -10.43 -0.08
N VAL A 125 10.58 -9.36 -0.82
CA VAL A 125 9.21 -8.83 -0.88
C VAL A 125 8.23 -9.83 -1.49
N GLU A 126 8.66 -10.66 -2.45
CA GLU A 126 7.81 -11.73 -3.01
C GLU A 126 7.48 -12.77 -1.94
N MET A 127 8.46 -13.13 -1.10
CA MET A 127 8.26 -14.06 0.01
C MET A 127 7.33 -13.49 1.08
N ALA A 128 7.46 -12.20 1.40
CA ALA A 128 6.55 -11.52 2.33
C ALA A 128 5.10 -11.55 1.79
N ILE A 129 4.90 -11.26 0.50
CA ILE A 129 3.59 -11.31 -0.16
C ILE A 129 3.02 -12.73 -0.13
N ASP A 130 3.81 -13.73 -0.52
CA ASP A 130 3.35 -15.13 -0.55
C ASP A 130 2.96 -15.62 0.86
N ASN A 131 3.69 -15.22 1.90
CA ASN A 131 3.34 -15.50 3.30
C ASN A 131 2.06 -14.79 3.74
N LEU A 132 1.84 -13.53 3.36
CA LEU A 132 0.60 -12.80 3.65
C LEU A 132 -0.62 -13.49 3.01
N LYS A 133 -0.47 -13.97 1.77
CA LYS A 133 -1.51 -14.75 1.09
C LYS A 133 -1.78 -16.08 1.77
N GLU A 134 -0.75 -16.74 2.28
CA GLU A 134 -0.88 -17.98 3.02
C GLU A 134 -1.65 -17.77 4.34
N ILE A 135 -1.33 -16.72 5.10
CA ILE A 135 -2.08 -16.34 6.31
C ILE A 135 -3.56 -16.12 5.98
N TYR A 136 -3.86 -15.38 4.91
CA TYR A 136 -5.24 -15.14 4.50
C TYR A 136 -5.98 -16.45 4.15
N ARG A 137 -5.36 -17.35 3.38
CA ARG A 137 -5.94 -18.66 3.05
C ARG A 137 -6.26 -19.47 4.30
N GLN A 138 -5.31 -19.57 5.24
CA GLN A 138 -5.50 -20.29 6.49
C GLN A 138 -6.67 -19.73 7.30
N ASN A 139 -6.84 -18.41 7.33
CA ASN A 139 -7.95 -17.78 8.04
C ASN A 139 -9.30 -17.99 7.34
N CYS A 140 -9.33 -18.05 6.00
CA CYS A 140 -10.55 -18.33 5.24
C CYS A 140 -10.98 -19.80 5.30
N ASP A 141 -10.04 -20.75 5.36
CA ASP A 141 -10.33 -22.19 5.43
C ASP A 141 -10.85 -22.64 6.82
N ILE A 142 -10.78 -21.75 7.82
CA ILE A 142 -11.28 -21.97 9.19
C ILE A 142 -12.76 -21.52 9.33
N VAL A 143 -13.37 -20.93 8.29
CA VAL A 143 -14.77 -20.44 8.30
C VAL A 143 -15.74 -21.39 7.61
#